data_AF-A0AA43DP80-F1
#
_entry.id   AF-A0AA43DP80-F1
#
_cell.length_a   1.000
_cell.length_b   1.000
_cell.length_c   1.000
_cell.angle_alpha   90.00
_cell.angle_beta   90.00
_cell.angle_gamma   90.00
#
_symmetry.space_group_name_H-M   'P 1'
#
loop_
_entity.id
_entity.type
_entity.pdbx_description
1 polymer ?
#
loop_
_entity_poly.entity_id
_entity_poly.type
_entity_poly.pdbx_seq_one_letter_code
_entity_poly.pdbx_strand_id
1 'polypeptide(L)'
;MRALGQPSTPVTVPSEAESIWQAQVDSRQTDYAARWLGHHGRTFYTIGSAGHESNAAVALALRIGDPALLHYRSAAFYLARAAQAG
;
A
#
# COMPACT_ATOMS: atom_id res chain seq x y z
N MET A 1 22.37 -9.35 6.83
CA MET A 1 21.52 -9.31 5.63
C MET A 1 22.28 -9.97 4.49
N ARG A 2 21.74 -11.04 3.89
CA ARG A 2 22.37 -11.71 2.74
C ARG A 2 22.02 -10.89 1.49
N ALA A 3 23.03 -10.43 0.75
CA ALA A 3 22.78 -9.77 -0.53
C ALA A 3 22.05 -10.74 -1.46
N LEU A 4 20.93 -10.31 -2.03
CA LEU A 4 20.29 -11.03 -3.12
C LEU A 4 21.24 -10.96 -4.33
N GLY A 5 21.49 -12.09 -4.98
CA GLY A 5 22.30 -12.12 -6.20
C GLY A 5 21.66 -11.26 -7.28
N GLN A 6 22.48 -10.64 -8.13
CA GLN A 6 21.95 -9.88 -9.27
C GLN A 6 21.16 -10.83 -10.19
N PRO A 7 19.96 -10.44 -10.64
CA PRO A 7 19.21 -11.25 -11.58
C PRO A 7 20.02 -11.42 -12.87
N SER A 8 20.15 -12.66 -13.35
CA SER A 8 20.87 -13.00 -14.59
C SER A 8 20.12 -12.56 -15.85
N THR A 9 18.88 -12.09 -15.71
CA THR A 9 18.02 -11.61 -16.79
C THR A 9 17.59 -10.18 -16.49
N PRO A 10 17.62 -9.27 -17.48
CA PRO A 10 17.09 -7.91 -17.30
C PRO A 10 15.63 -7.98 -16.85
N VAL A 11 15.33 -7.37 -15.71
CA VAL A 11 13.96 -7.23 -15.22
C VAL A 11 13.31 -6.06 -15.95
N THR A 12 12.22 -6.32 -16.66
CA THR A 12 11.37 -5.24 -17.18
C THR A 12 10.52 -4.73 -16.02
N VAL A 13 10.65 -3.44 -15.72
CA VAL A 13 9.83 -2.80 -14.68
C VAL A 13 8.46 -2.48 -15.28
N PRO A 14 7.36 -2.97 -14.70
CA PRO A 14 6.01 -2.62 -15.17
C PRO A 14 5.75 -1.12 -15.06
N SER A 15 4.93 -0.57 -15.96
CA SER A 15 4.54 0.85 -15.93
C SER A 15 3.89 1.26 -14.61
N GLU A 16 3.23 0.34 -13.92
CA GLU A 16 2.52 0.58 -12.66
C GLU A 16 3.45 0.53 -11.44
N ALA A 17 4.73 0.15 -11.61
CA ALA A 17 5.63 -0.11 -10.49
C ALA A 17 5.80 1.10 -9.56
N GLU A 18 5.90 2.30 -10.14
CA GLU A 18 5.99 3.55 -9.36
C GLU A 18 4.70 3.82 -8.58
N SER A 19 3.54 3.62 -9.19
CA SER A 19 2.24 3.78 -8.51
C SER A 19 2.03 2.76 -7.39
N ILE A 20 2.45 1.50 -7.61
CA ILE A 20 2.44 0.48 -6.57
C ILE A 20 3.35 0.92 -5.43
N TRP A 21 4.60 1.26 -5.73
CA TRP A 21 5.58 1.66 -4.72
C TRP A 21 5.10 2.86 -3.89
N GLN A 22 4.54 3.87 -4.55
CA GLN A 22 4.02 5.06 -3.88
C GLN A 22 2.90 4.69 -2.90
N ALA A 23 1.91 3.90 -3.34
CA ALA A 23 0.83 3.45 -2.45
C ALA A 23 1.33 2.57 -1.29
N GLN A 24 2.39 1.78 -1.50
CA GLN A 24 3.03 1.01 -0.43
C GLN A 24 3.67 1.92 0.63
N VAL A 25 4.42 2.94 0.18
CA VAL A 25 5.05 3.93 1.07
C VAL A 25 3.98 4.70 1.82
N ASP A 26 2.95 5.19 1.16
CA ASP A 26 1.87 5.97 1.77
C ASP A 26 1.07 5.15 2.78
N SER A 27 0.84 3.86 2.50
CA SER A 27 0.24 2.94 3.47
C SER A 27 1.10 2.84 4.73
N ARG A 28 2.42 2.80 4.59
CA ARG A 28 3.33 2.72 5.72
C ARG A 28 3.41 4.04 6.49
N GLN A 29 3.39 5.18 5.79
CA GLN A 29 3.31 6.50 6.42
C GLN A 29 2.00 6.69 7.20
N THR A 30 0.89 6.22 6.65
CA THR A 30 -0.42 6.24 7.31
C THR A 30 -0.39 5.46 8.63
N ASP A 31 0.23 4.27 8.65
CA ASP A 31 0.43 3.51 9.88
C ASP A 31 1.23 4.28 10.94
N TYR A 32 2.29 5.00 10.54
CA TYR A 32 3.08 5.83 11.45
C TYR A 32 2.29 7.02 11.97
N ALA A 33 1.56 7.72 11.10
CA ALA A 33 0.71 8.84 11.48
C ALA A 33 -0.39 8.39 12.46
N ALA A 34 -1.03 7.25 12.22
CA ALA A 34 -2.05 6.69 13.11
C ALA A 34 -1.48 6.35 14.50
N ARG A 35 -0.27 5.77 14.56
CA ARG A 35 0.43 5.52 15.84
C ARG A 35 0.80 6.81 16.56
N TRP A 36 1.29 7.82 15.83
CA TRP A 36 1.60 9.13 16.39
C TRP A 36 0.35 9.79 16.97
N LEU A 37 -0.77 9.80 16.24
CA LEU A 37 -2.05 10.31 16.75
C LEU A 37 -2.52 9.53 17.98
N GLY A 38 -2.34 8.21 17.99
CA GLY A 38 -2.69 7.36 19.13
C GLY A 38 -1.90 7.69 20.39
N HIS A 39 -0.60 7.97 20.25
CA HIS A 39 0.22 8.46 21.36
C HIS A 39 -0.30 9.79 21.95
N HIS A 40 -0.97 10.61 21.14
CA HIS A 40 -1.56 11.89 21.58
C HIS A 40 -3.03 11.76 22.02
N GLY A 41 -3.56 10.55 22.19
CA GLY A 41 -4.96 10.33 22.56
C GLY A 41 -5.97 10.79 21.51
N ARG A 42 -5.53 10.95 20.25
CA ARG A 42 -6.36 11.45 19.13
C ARG A 42 -6.90 10.34 18.23
N THR A 43 -7.02 9.13 18.75
CA THR A 43 -7.57 7.96 18.03
C THR A 43 -8.46 7.16 18.97
N PHE A 44 -9.48 6.51 18.42
CA PHE A 44 -10.29 5.55 19.17
C PHE A 44 -9.65 4.15 19.18
N TYR A 45 -9.34 3.62 18.00
CA TYR A 45 -8.73 2.31 17.81
C TYR A 45 -7.89 2.32 16.53
N THR A 46 -6.73 1.65 16.55
CA THR A 46 -5.78 1.67 15.43
C THR A 46 -5.27 0.27 15.12
N ILE A 47 -5.35 -0.14 13.86
CA ILE A 47 -4.69 -1.33 13.32
C ILE A 47 -3.86 -0.90 12.11
N GLY A 48 -2.59 -1.31 12.09
CA GLY A 48 -1.71 -1.05 10.96
C GLY A 48 -1.88 -2.01 9.79
N SER A 49 -1.66 -1.52 8.58
CA SER A 49 -1.58 -2.31 7.34
C SER A 49 -0.18 -2.85 7.06
N ALA A 50 0.79 -2.64 7.96
CA ALA A 50 2.13 -3.21 7.91
C ALA A 50 2.13 -4.69 7.50
N GLY A 51 2.90 -5.03 6.47
CA GLY A 51 2.99 -6.37 5.87
C GLY A 51 1.90 -6.68 4.84
N HIS A 52 0.99 -5.74 4.56
CA HIS A 52 -0.11 -5.86 3.58
C HIS A 52 -0.05 -4.77 2.50
N GLU A 53 1.10 -4.11 2.34
CA GLU A 53 1.28 -3.02 1.38
C GLU A 53 1.13 -3.49 -0.07
N SER A 54 1.47 -4.74 -0.38
CA SER A 54 1.31 -5.34 -1.71
C SER A 54 -0.13 -5.39 -2.22
N ASN A 55 -1.13 -5.17 -1.35
CA ASN A 55 -2.52 -5.00 -1.80
C ASN A 55 -2.72 -3.83 -2.78
N ALA A 56 -1.79 -2.87 -2.84
CA ALA A 56 -1.78 -1.84 -3.90
C ALA A 56 -1.75 -2.44 -5.31
N ALA A 57 -1.01 -3.53 -5.52
CA ALA A 57 -0.95 -4.20 -6.82
C ALA A 57 -2.30 -4.78 -7.22
N VAL A 58 -3.04 -5.33 -6.26
CA VAL A 58 -4.40 -5.85 -6.49
C VAL A 58 -5.34 -4.70 -6.86
N ALA A 59 -5.26 -3.56 -6.17
CA ALA A 59 -6.09 -2.39 -6.50
C ALA A 59 -5.82 -1.89 -7.93
N LEU A 60 -4.55 -1.78 -8.32
CA LEU A 60 -4.15 -1.29 -9.64
C LEU A 60 -4.42 -2.28 -10.77
N ALA A 61 -4.56 -3.57 -10.47
CA ALA A 61 -4.98 -4.58 -11.44
C ALA A 61 -6.50 -4.54 -11.75
N LEU A 62 -7.28 -3.80 -10.97
CA LEU A 62 -8.73 -3.71 -11.07
C LEU A 62 -9.16 -2.33 -11.59
N ARG A 63 -10.33 -2.26 -12.23
CA ARG A 63 -10.95 -0.99 -12.62
C ARG A 63 -11.51 -0.29 -11.38
N ILE A 64 -11.58 1.04 -11.42
CA ILE A 64 -12.07 1.83 -10.29
C ILE A 64 -13.52 1.50 -9.90
N GLY A 65 -14.35 1.11 -10.87
CA GLY A 65 -15.74 0.71 -10.65
C GLY A 65 -15.93 -0.74 -10.19
N ASP A 66 -14.87 -1.55 -10.14
CA ASP A 66 -14.99 -2.95 -9.71
C ASP A 66 -15.26 -3.00 -8.19
N PRO A 67 -16.28 -3.75 -7.73
CA PRO A 67 -16.58 -3.83 -6.30
C PRO A 67 -15.43 -4.50 -5.54
N ALA A 68 -15.14 -4.00 -4.34
CA ALA A 68 -14.11 -4.56 -3.46
C ALA A 68 -14.62 -4.68 -2.02
N LEU A 69 -14.64 -5.91 -1.49
CA LEU A 69 -14.94 -6.20 -0.08
C LEU A 69 -13.63 -6.31 0.68
N LEU A 70 -13.21 -5.21 1.31
CA LEU A 70 -11.87 -5.06 1.86
C LEU A 70 -11.82 -5.34 3.36
N HIS A 71 -10.65 -5.79 3.81
CA HIS A 71 -10.35 -5.97 5.22
C HIS A 71 -9.79 -4.67 5.82
N TYR A 72 -9.83 -4.53 7.14
CA TYR A 72 -9.33 -3.34 7.86
C TYR A 72 -7.81 -3.13 7.78
N ARG A 73 -7.07 -4.00 7.06
CA ARG A 73 -5.61 -3.90 6.81
C ARG A 73 -5.29 -3.62 5.34
N SER A 74 -6.25 -3.11 4.58
CA SER A 74 -6.13 -2.87 3.14
C SER A 74 -5.79 -1.41 2.79
N ALA A 75 -5.07 -0.67 3.65
CA ALA A 75 -4.80 0.76 3.41
C ALA A 75 -4.13 1.03 2.05
N ALA A 76 -3.13 0.24 1.65
CA ALA A 76 -2.50 0.38 0.34
C ALA A 76 -3.47 0.18 -0.83
N PHE A 77 -4.48 -0.68 -0.69
CA PHE A 77 -5.55 -0.82 -1.68
C PHE A 77 -6.37 0.46 -1.77
N TYR A 78 -6.80 1.00 -0.62
CA TYR A 78 -7.59 2.24 -0.57
C TYR A 78 -6.84 3.42 -1.18
N LEU A 79 -5.56 3.58 -0.85
CA LEU A 79 -4.72 4.67 -1.35
C LEU A 79 -4.50 4.57 -2.88
N ALA A 80 -4.14 3.38 -3.37
CA ALA A 80 -3.99 3.15 -4.80
C ALA A 80 -5.28 3.40 -5.57
N ARG A 81 -6.44 2.99 -5.03
CA ARG A 81 -7.74 3.22 -5.65
C ARG A 81 -8.19 4.69 -5.58
N ALA A 82 -7.88 5.39 -4.50
CA ALA A 82 -8.11 6.82 -4.42
C ALA A 82 -7.29 7.56 -5.50
N ALA A 83 -6.04 7.19 -5.71
CA ALA A 83 -5.21 7.76 -6.76
C ALA A 83 -5.75 7.51 -8.19
N GLN A 84 -6.41 6.36 -8.43
CA GLN A 84 -7.10 6.09 -9.70
C GLN A 84 -8.29 7.04 -9.95
N ALA A 85 -8.87 7.63 -8.90
CA ALA A 85 -10.07 8.47 -8.98
C ALA A 85 -9.78 9.93 -9.39
N GLY A 86 -8.55 10.39 -9.21
CA GLY A 86 -8.19 11.82 -9.22
C GLY A 86 -8.49 12.52 -7.90
#